data_AF-S7W6Q3-F1
#
_entry.id   AF-S7W6Q3-F1
#
_cell.length_a   1.000
_cell.length_b   1.000
_cell.length_c   1.000
_cell.angle_alpha   90.00
_cell.angle_beta   90.00
_cell.angle_gamma   90.00
#
_symmetry.space_group_name_H-M   'P 1'
#
loop_
_entity.id
_entity.type
_entity.pdbx_description
1 polymer ?
#
loop_
_entity_poly.entity_id
_entity_poly.type
_entity_poly.pdbx_seq_one_letter_code
_entity_poly.pdbx_strand_id
1 'polypeptide(L)'
;MVEKRIRVPGTEDERKLILQYNNEMDSITKKIETYKTELLQRIDAEKKQSPKMKLYKEKEELESIFKEYMEQRKVLMGERISNNPMYKDIKDSLFSEKKKYNLGSYQEIEEQEKNINKKIITEKLTTQQEKKYSSMLLELKRKKKIFSQIKEKEEEFKKLDGRMKEINAELKVFNEKISEVKDKIMMIKADITKITEKKEKNEKIVEIESIMEKLKAKKNEIWEKKKKVIEEKKVKEEKYFKYKDELNKQLKVEKDKKEIRNKMREFEEQKSKIVEEQNRDNIKKYDRIIESLLSIKKSKELMLGINLIVDMNEIGVEVPSSADEIENKVEEVKIKKIEFGEKVKSREDNYRSEIEKLDGMISSEKKKIESMPVTDIKLLKEEYGIKME
;
A
#
# COMPACT_ATOMS: atom_id res chain seq x y z
N MET A 1 -1.68 -1.34 25.18
CA MET A 1 -1.55 -2.79 25.45
C MET A 1 -2.13 -3.53 24.26
N VAL A 2 -1.31 -4.26 23.51
CA VAL A 2 -1.81 -5.09 22.40
C VAL A 2 -2.48 -6.30 23.04
N GLU A 3 -3.82 -6.34 23.03
CA GLU A 3 -4.58 -7.53 23.42
C GLU A 3 -4.01 -8.72 22.64
N LYS A 4 -3.38 -9.66 23.35
CA LYS A 4 -2.92 -10.91 22.75
C LYS A 4 -4.16 -11.60 22.17
N ARG A 5 -4.27 -11.60 20.84
CA ARG A 5 -5.35 -12.28 20.12
C ARG A 5 -5.50 -13.68 20.68
N ILE A 6 -6.66 -13.97 21.27
CA ILE A 6 -6.98 -15.27 21.84
C ILE A 6 -6.74 -16.32 20.74
N ARG A 7 -5.88 -17.30 21.01
CA ARG A 7 -5.65 -18.39 20.08
C ARG A 7 -6.85 -19.32 20.16
N VAL A 8 -7.61 -19.41 19.06
CA VAL A 8 -8.72 -20.35 18.95
C VAL A 8 -8.17 -21.73 18.61
N PRO A 9 -8.42 -22.76 19.44
CA PRO A 9 -8.05 -24.14 19.13
C PRO A 9 -8.59 -24.60 17.77
N GLY A 10 -7.83 -25.42 17.04
CA GLY A 10 -8.25 -25.94 15.73
C GLY A 10 -8.16 -24.96 14.55
N THR A 11 -7.49 -23.81 14.73
CA THR A 11 -7.21 -22.81 13.66
C THR A 11 -5.73 -22.72 13.25
N GLU A 12 -4.90 -23.64 13.73
CA GLU A 12 -3.45 -23.58 13.54
C GLU A 12 -3.05 -23.85 12.08
N ASP A 13 -3.70 -24.82 11.44
CA ASP A 13 -3.42 -25.20 10.05
C ASP A 13 -3.81 -24.09 9.08
N GLU A 14 -4.95 -23.42 9.28
CA GLU A 14 -5.35 -22.26 8.49
C GLU A 14 -4.36 -21.10 8.65
N ARG A 15 -3.84 -20.89 9.87
CA ARG A 15 -2.81 -19.85 10.11
C ARG A 15 -1.51 -20.19 9.38
N LYS A 16 -1.08 -21.45 9.39
CA LYS A 16 0.10 -21.92 8.63
C LYS A 16 -0.12 -21.75 7.12
N LEU A 17 -1.28 -22.13 6.59
CA LEU A 17 -1.64 -21.96 5.19
C LEU A 17 -1.69 -20.49 4.76
N ILE A 18 -2.28 -19.61 5.58
CA ILE A 18 -2.30 -18.16 5.32
C ILE A 18 -0.87 -17.60 5.26
N LEU A 19 0.02 -18.04 6.14
CA LEU A 19 1.42 -17.62 6.15
C LEU A 19 2.16 -18.13 4.90
N GLN A 20 1.94 -19.38 4.49
CA GLN A 20 2.49 -19.94 3.25
C GLN A 20 2.04 -19.13 2.04
N TYR A 21 0.74 -18.84 1.92
CA TYR A 21 0.22 -18.01 0.82
C TYR A 21 0.81 -16.59 0.81
N ASN A 22 1.02 -15.97 1.98
CA ASN A 22 1.71 -14.67 2.04
C ASN A 22 3.13 -14.76 1.49
N ASN A 23 3.90 -15.75 1.94
CA ASN A 23 5.28 -15.94 1.48
C ASN A 23 5.34 -16.21 -0.03
N GLU A 24 4.42 -17.04 -0.55
CA GLU A 24 4.31 -17.30 -1.99
C GLU A 24 3.97 -16.03 -2.78
N MET A 25 2.98 -15.25 -2.33
CA MET A 25 2.60 -13.97 -2.95
C MET A 25 3.76 -12.97 -2.93
N ASP A 26 4.52 -12.89 -1.84
CA ASP A 26 5.69 -12.02 -1.73
C ASP A 26 6.80 -12.46 -2.68
N SER A 27 7.03 -13.77 -2.80
CA SER A 27 7.99 -14.32 -3.77
C SER A 27 7.62 -13.97 -5.21
N ILE A 28 6.33 -14.04 -5.56
CA ILE A 28 5.83 -13.68 -6.89
C ILE A 28 5.96 -12.18 -7.11
N THR A 29 5.67 -11.37 -6.09
CA THR A 29 5.79 -9.90 -6.18
C THR A 29 7.23 -9.49 -6.46
N LYS A 30 8.21 -10.07 -5.74
CA LYS A 30 9.63 -9.85 -6.00
C LYS A 30 10.03 -10.26 -7.43
N LYS A 31 9.56 -11.43 -7.91
CA LYS A 31 9.81 -11.88 -9.29
C LYS A 31 9.24 -10.91 -10.34
N ILE A 32 8.00 -10.44 -10.16
CA ILE A 32 7.38 -9.44 -11.04
C ILE A 32 8.22 -8.16 -11.07
N GLU A 33 8.74 -7.75 -9.93
CA GLU A 33 9.56 -6.53 -9.79
C GLU A 33 10.92 -6.69 -10.51
N THR A 34 11.56 -7.85 -10.41
CA THR A 34 12.76 -8.19 -11.19
C THR A 34 12.50 -8.20 -12.69
N TYR A 35 11.40 -8.80 -13.14
CA TYR A 35 11.05 -8.78 -14.57
C TYR A 35 10.69 -7.37 -15.06
N LYS A 36 10.10 -6.54 -14.21
CA LYS A 36 9.81 -5.13 -14.54
C LYS A 36 11.09 -4.32 -14.72
N THR A 37 12.09 -4.50 -13.85
CA THR A 37 13.38 -3.82 -14.01
C THR A 37 14.13 -4.31 -15.25
N GLU A 38 14.12 -5.63 -15.50
CA GLU A 38 14.70 -6.20 -16.72
C GLU A 38 14.03 -5.67 -18.00
N LEU A 39 12.69 -5.61 -18.01
CA LEU A 39 11.91 -5.07 -19.12
C LEU A 39 12.27 -3.61 -19.41
N LEU A 40 12.37 -2.77 -18.37
CA LEU A 40 12.77 -1.37 -18.52
C LEU A 40 14.21 -1.25 -19.09
N GLN A 41 15.15 -2.04 -18.57
CA GLN A 41 16.52 -2.04 -19.07
C GLN A 41 16.59 -2.45 -20.55
N ARG A 42 15.82 -3.47 -20.95
CA ARG A 42 15.76 -3.91 -22.35
C ARG A 42 15.12 -2.87 -23.26
N ILE A 43 14.02 -2.25 -22.83
CA ILE A 43 13.39 -1.14 -23.57
C ILE A 43 14.38 0.01 -23.76
N ASP A 44 15.13 0.38 -22.72
CA ASP A 44 16.09 1.48 -22.81
C ASP A 44 17.34 1.12 -23.63
N ALA A 45 17.81 -0.13 -23.56
CA ALA A 45 18.86 -0.63 -24.45
C ALA A 45 18.42 -0.60 -25.92
N GLU A 46 17.18 -1.02 -26.20
CA GLU A 46 16.59 -0.99 -27.53
C GLU A 46 16.43 0.44 -28.05
N LYS A 47 16.00 1.39 -27.20
CA LYS A 47 15.97 2.81 -27.57
C LYS A 47 17.37 3.35 -27.91
N LYS A 48 18.39 3.00 -27.12
CA LYS A 48 19.77 3.47 -27.33
C LYS A 48 20.41 2.86 -28.59
N GLN A 49 20.13 1.59 -28.87
CA GLN A 49 20.64 0.90 -30.06
C GLN A 49 19.72 1.05 -31.28
N SER A 50 18.55 1.68 -31.09
CA SER A 50 17.55 1.81 -32.14
C SER A 50 18.15 2.49 -33.37
N PRO A 51 17.94 1.92 -34.58
CA PRO A 51 18.27 2.58 -35.83
C PRO A 51 17.68 4.00 -35.90
N LYS A 52 16.51 4.21 -35.27
CA LYS A 52 15.85 5.51 -35.19
C LYS A 52 16.67 6.57 -34.44
N MET A 53 17.37 6.20 -33.38
CA MET A 53 18.20 7.13 -32.60
C MET A 53 19.45 7.55 -33.38
N LYS A 54 20.05 6.63 -34.16
CA LYS A 54 21.16 6.95 -35.06
C LYS A 54 20.73 7.96 -36.14
N LEU A 55 19.57 7.71 -36.77
CA LEU A 55 19.00 8.61 -37.77
C LEU A 55 18.65 9.99 -37.21
N TYR A 56 18.17 10.09 -35.96
CA TYR A 56 17.94 11.40 -35.34
C TYR A 56 19.23 12.20 -35.17
N LYS A 57 20.32 11.56 -34.71
CA LYS A 57 21.63 12.23 -34.59
C LYS A 57 22.16 12.69 -35.95
N GLU A 58 22.13 11.82 -36.96
CA GLU A 58 22.55 12.15 -38.31
C GLU A 58 21.73 13.30 -38.91
N LYS A 59 20.41 13.32 -38.65
CA LYS A 59 19.53 14.43 -39.03
C LYS A 59 19.93 15.74 -38.34
N GLU A 60 20.22 15.72 -37.04
CA GLU A 60 20.65 16.91 -36.29
C GLU A 60 21.98 17.47 -36.82
N GLU A 61 22.94 16.60 -37.11
CA GLU A 61 24.22 16.98 -37.71
C GLU A 61 24.01 17.64 -39.08
N LEU A 62 23.20 17.04 -39.94
CA LEU A 62 22.86 17.61 -41.26
C LEU A 62 22.07 18.92 -41.15
N GLU A 63 21.17 19.07 -40.17
CA GLU A 63 20.46 20.32 -39.92
C GLU A 63 21.41 21.43 -39.44
N SER A 64 22.47 21.10 -38.70
CA SER A 64 23.53 22.04 -38.35
C SER A 64 24.31 22.49 -39.58
N ILE A 65 24.77 21.54 -40.41
CA ILE A 65 25.49 21.82 -41.67
C ILE A 65 24.64 22.67 -42.61
N PHE A 66 23.34 22.36 -42.72
CA PHE A 66 22.40 23.14 -43.53
C PHE A 66 22.33 24.60 -43.08
N LYS A 67 22.27 24.86 -41.76
CA LYS A 67 22.26 26.22 -41.21
C LYS A 67 23.55 26.96 -41.51
N GLU A 68 24.70 26.29 -41.36
CA GLU A 68 26.01 26.88 -41.68
C GLU A 68 26.09 27.30 -43.15
N TYR A 69 25.70 26.44 -44.09
CA TYR A 69 25.68 26.78 -45.52
C TYR A 69 24.69 27.88 -45.86
N MET A 70 23.53 27.90 -45.20
CA MET A 70 22.55 28.98 -45.38
C MET A 70 23.09 30.34 -44.94
N GLU A 71 23.84 30.38 -43.83
CA GLU A 71 24.43 31.63 -43.33
C GLU A 71 25.58 32.10 -44.24
N GLN A 72 26.45 31.18 -44.70
CA GLN A 72 27.50 31.50 -45.67
C GLN A 72 26.92 32.04 -47.00
N ARG A 73 25.86 31.39 -47.52
CA ARG A 73 25.12 31.87 -48.70
C ARG A 73 24.54 33.27 -48.48
N LYS A 74 24.00 33.54 -47.29
CA LYS A 74 23.40 34.84 -46.94
C LYS A 74 24.45 35.96 -46.90
N VAL A 75 25.65 35.68 -46.36
CA VAL A 75 26.79 36.61 -46.40
C VAL A 75 27.16 36.95 -47.85
N LEU A 76 27.35 35.94 -48.70
CA LEU A 76 27.68 36.14 -50.12
C LEU A 76 26.60 36.87 -50.91
N MET A 77 25.32 36.59 -50.63
CA MET A 77 24.21 37.36 -51.20
C MET A 77 24.23 38.82 -50.74
N GLY A 78 24.56 39.08 -49.47
CA GLY A 78 24.75 40.42 -48.95
C GLY A 78 25.85 41.19 -49.69
N GLU A 79 27.01 40.56 -49.87
CA GLU A 79 28.12 41.14 -50.65
C GLU A 79 27.72 41.42 -52.10
N ARG A 80 27.03 40.48 -52.75
CA ARG A 80 26.51 40.67 -54.11
C ARG A 80 25.56 41.86 -54.20
N ILE A 81 24.63 41.99 -53.26
CA ILE A 81 23.66 43.09 -53.22
C ILE A 81 24.38 44.43 -53.01
N SER A 82 25.40 44.46 -52.14
CA SER A 82 26.18 45.67 -51.87
C SER A 82 27.02 46.12 -53.07
N ASN A 83 27.63 45.19 -53.80
CA ASN A 83 28.53 45.51 -54.92
C ASN A 83 27.80 45.79 -56.24
N ASN A 84 26.56 45.30 -56.40
CA ASN A 84 25.80 45.39 -57.65
C ASN A 84 25.45 46.83 -58.10
N PRO A 85 25.08 47.78 -57.21
CA PRO A 85 24.89 49.19 -57.60
C PRO A 85 26.16 49.80 -58.18
N MET A 86 27.29 49.72 -57.46
CA MET A 86 28.59 50.23 -57.92
C MET A 86 29.01 49.60 -59.25
N TYR A 87 28.81 48.28 -59.40
CA TYR A 87 29.09 47.57 -60.65
C TYR A 87 28.28 48.13 -61.82
N LYS A 88 26.96 48.34 -61.64
CA LYS A 88 26.08 48.89 -62.68
C LYS A 88 26.44 50.33 -63.02
N ASP A 89 26.64 51.16 -62.01
CA ASP A 89 26.95 52.58 -62.20
C ASP A 89 28.24 52.77 -62.99
N ILE A 90 29.30 52.03 -62.65
CA ILE A 90 30.58 52.09 -63.38
C ILE A 90 30.41 51.54 -64.80
N LYS A 91 29.68 50.43 -64.98
CA LYS A 91 29.42 49.84 -66.30
C LYS A 91 28.70 50.81 -67.23
N ASP A 92 27.64 51.44 -66.74
CA ASP A 92 26.78 52.34 -67.52
C ASP A 92 27.51 53.67 -67.78
N SER A 93 28.27 54.17 -66.80
CA SER A 93 29.17 55.32 -66.97
C SER A 93 30.23 55.04 -68.05
N LEU A 94 30.90 53.89 -68.01
CA LEU A 94 31.92 53.52 -68.99
C LEU A 94 31.34 53.41 -70.40
N PHE A 95 30.17 52.79 -70.54
CA PHE A 95 29.48 52.69 -71.84
C PHE A 95 29.12 54.08 -72.39
N SER A 96 28.57 54.93 -71.54
CA SER A 96 28.17 56.30 -71.90
C SER A 96 29.36 57.18 -72.28
N GLU A 97 30.46 57.12 -71.51
CA GLU A 97 31.68 57.88 -71.77
C GLU A 97 32.38 57.44 -73.05
N LYS A 98 32.48 56.12 -73.28
CA LYS A 98 33.04 55.59 -74.54
C LYS A 98 32.24 56.05 -75.76
N LYS A 99 30.90 56.03 -75.67
CA LYS A 99 30.01 56.50 -76.75
C LYS A 99 30.13 58.01 -76.97
N LYS A 100 30.22 58.81 -75.90
CA LYS A 100 30.26 60.28 -75.96
C LYS A 100 31.56 60.81 -76.56
N TYR A 101 32.70 60.22 -76.20
CA TYR A 101 34.00 60.80 -76.52
C TYR A 101 34.65 60.24 -77.78
N ASN A 102 34.13 59.15 -78.36
CA ASN A 102 34.61 58.49 -79.58
C ASN A 102 36.14 58.62 -79.76
N LEU A 103 36.87 58.17 -78.74
CA LEU A 103 38.31 58.37 -78.65
C LEU A 103 39.00 57.41 -79.63
N GLY A 104 39.89 57.95 -80.47
CA GLY A 104 40.88 57.16 -81.21
C GLY A 104 41.89 56.51 -80.26
N SER A 105 42.89 55.82 -80.81
CA SER A 105 43.97 55.26 -79.99
C SER A 105 44.71 56.37 -79.24
N TYR A 106 45.15 56.10 -78.01
CA TYR A 106 46.02 57.04 -77.28
C TYR A 106 47.26 57.40 -78.11
N GLN A 107 47.79 56.43 -78.87
CA GLN A 107 48.93 56.63 -79.76
C GLN A 107 48.63 57.63 -80.89
N GLU A 108 47.42 57.61 -81.45
CA GLU A 108 47.01 58.57 -82.48
C GLU A 108 46.90 59.98 -81.91
N ILE A 109 46.40 60.12 -80.68
CA ILE A 109 46.32 61.40 -79.97
C ILE A 109 47.72 61.94 -79.69
N GLU A 110 48.67 61.09 -79.28
CA GLU A 110 50.07 61.47 -79.07
C GLU A 110 50.79 61.85 -80.37
N GLU A 111 50.54 61.11 -81.45
CA GLU A 111 51.16 61.35 -82.74
C GLU A 111 50.65 62.65 -83.38
N GLN A 112 49.34 62.92 -83.27
CA GLN A 112 48.75 64.20 -83.66
C GLN A 112 49.35 65.37 -82.87
N GLU A 113 49.51 65.22 -81.56
CA GLU A 113 50.13 66.24 -80.71
C GLU A 113 51.61 66.49 -81.11
N LYS A 114 52.40 65.43 -81.30
CA LYS A 114 53.79 65.53 -81.76
C LYS A 114 53.90 66.20 -83.13
N ASN A 115 53.00 65.87 -84.06
CA ASN A 115 53.00 66.46 -85.40
C ASN A 115 52.63 67.94 -85.38
N ILE A 116 51.65 68.35 -84.56
CA ILE A 116 51.31 69.76 -84.38
C ILE A 116 52.48 70.53 -83.74
N ASN A 117 53.07 69.98 -82.68
CA ASN A 117 54.23 70.61 -82.02
C ASN A 117 55.43 70.76 -82.96
N LYS A 118 55.72 69.76 -83.81
CA LYS A 118 56.77 69.86 -84.83
C LYS A 118 56.49 71.00 -85.81
N LYS A 119 55.27 71.10 -86.35
CA LYS A 119 54.88 72.17 -87.28
C LYS A 119 54.99 73.56 -86.68
N ILE A 120 54.66 73.72 -85.40
CA ILE A 120 54.85 74.99 -84.67
C ILE A 120 56.32 75.39 -84.59
N ILE A 121 57.23 74.43 -84.46
CA ILE A 121 58.68 74.69 -84.33
C ILE A 121 59.34 74.93 -85.69
N THR A 122 58.90 74.25 -86.75
CA THR A 122 59.61 74.22 -88.04
C THR A 122 59.10 75.22 -89.09
N GLU A 123 57.84 75.66 -89.00
CA GLU A 123 57.19 76.50 -90.03
C GLU A 123 56.96 77.94 -89.52
N LYS A 124 57.08 78.94 -90.41
CA LYS A 124 56.62 80.31 -90.11
C LYS A 124 55.09 80.33 -90.16
N LEU A 125 54.45 80.38 -88.99
CA LEU A 125 53.00 80.35 -88.89
C LEU A 125 52.36 81.73 -89.00
N THR A 126 51.17 81.77 -89.57
CA THR A 126 50.28 82.93 -89.48
C THR A 126 49.52 82.93 -88.15
N THR A 127 49.08 84.10 -87.69
CA THR A 127 48.30 84.25 -86.44
C THR A 127 47.02 83.39 -86.42
N GLN A 128 46.42 83.09 -87.58
CA GLN A 128 45.27 82.19 -87.69
C GLN A 128 45.64 80.71 -87.49
N GLN A 129 46.79 80.28 -88.02
CA GLN A 129 47.30 78.91 -87.85
C GLN A 129 47.72 78.64 -86.40
N GLU A 130 48.34 79.61 -85.74
CA GLU A 130 48.69 79.52 -84.31
C GLU A 130 47.44 79.32 -83.43
N LYS A 131 46.37 80.10 -83.67
CA LYS A 131 45.08 79.94 -82.96
C LYS A 131 44.48 78.55 -83.20
N LYS A 132 44.53 78.05 -84.45
CA LYS A 132 44.02 76.72 -84.80
C LYS A 132 44.81 75.61 -84.11
N TYR A 133 46.14 75.65 -84.16
CA TYR A 133 46.97 74.66 -83.48
C TYR A 133 46.85 74.71 -81.96
N SER A 134 46.73 75.90 -81.37
CA SER A 134 46.46 76.06 -79.93
C SER A 134 45.13 75.41 -79.51
N SER A 135 44.06 75.64 -80.30
CA SER A 135 42.76 74.99 -80.09
C SER A 135 42.85 73.45 -80.21
N MET A 136 43.58 72.94 -81.21
CA MET A 136 43.80 71.51 -81.39
C MET A 136 44.59 70.89 -80.23
N LEU A 137 45.66 71.54 -79.77
CA LEU A 137 46.45 71.07 -78.62
C LEU A 137 45.63 71.05 -77.32
N LEU A 138 44.78 72.06 -77.10
CA LEU A 138 43.84 72.08 -75.98
C LEU A 138 42.83 70.91 -76.05
N GLU A 139 42.32 70.60 -77.24
CA GLU A 139 41.43 69.47 -77.45
C GLU A 139 42.13 68.12 -77.22
N LEU A 140 43.35 67.94 -77.73
CA LEU A 140 44.16 66.74 -77.52
C LEU A 140 44.49 66.54 -76.04
N LYS A 141 44.85 67.62 -75.31
CA LYS A 141 45.07 67.57 -73.86
C LYS A 141 43.80 67.16 -73.09
N ARG A 142 42.64 67.68 -73.49
CA ARG A 142 41.33 67.26 -72.93
C ARG A 142 41.07 65.78 -73.20
N LYS A 143 41.28 65.32 -74.45
CA LYS A 143 41.12 63.91 -74.85
C LYS A 143 42.04 62.98 -74.05
N LYS A 144 43.31 63.35 -73.83
CA LYS A 144 44.25 62.59 -72.98
C LYS A 144 43.76 62.45 -71.54
N LYS A 145 43.26 63.54 -70.94
CA LYS A 145 42.71 63.50 -69.57
C LYS A 145 41.51 62.56 -69.47
N ILE A 146 40.59 62.64 -70.43
CA ILE A 146 39.41 61.75 -70.49
C ILE A 146 39.85 60.29 -70.67
N PHE A 147 40.84 60.03 -71.54
CA PHE A 147 41.37 58.69 -71.75
C PHE A 147 41.93 58.07 -70.46
N SER A 148 42.72 58.82 -69.69
CA SER A 148 43.21 58.37 -68.38
C SER A 148 42.07 58.03 -67.41
N GLN A 149 41.05 58.89 -67.33
CA GLN A 149 39.88 58.67 -66.46
C GLN A 149 39.08 57.43 -66.86
N ILE A 150 38.89 57.20 -68.17
CA ILE A 150 38.21 56.00 -68.67
C ILE A 150 39.04 54.76 -68.32
N LYS A 151 40.37 54.81 -68.47
CA LYS A 151 41.25 53.68 -68.14
C LYS A 151 41.21 53.32 -66.65
N GLU A 152 41.23 54.30 -65.76
CA GLU A 152 41.08 54.09 -64.32
C GLU A 152 39.75 53.39 -63.99
N LYS A 153 38.64 53.89 -64.54
CA LYS A 153 37.32 53.26 -64.39
C LYS A 153 37.24 51.85 -64.98
N GLU A 154 37.94 51.59 -66.09
CA GLU A 154 38.02 50.24 -66.68
C GLU A 154 38.75 49.26 -65.77
N GLU A 155 39.82 49.69 -65.10
CA GLU A 155 40.56 48.87 -64.15
C GLU A 155 39.71 48.57 -62.90
N GLU A 156 39.00 49.57 -62.37
CA GLU A 156 38.03 49.40 -61.28
C GLU A 156 36.89 48.46 -61.67
N PHE A 157 36.34 48.64 -62.87
CA PHE A 157 35.30 47.76 -63.42
C PHE A 157 35.78 46.31 -63.53
N LYS A 158 37.00 46.08 -64.02
CA LYS A 158 37.57 44.73 -64.12
C LYS A 158 37.70 44.05 -62.75
N LYS A 159 38.12 44.78 -61.72
CA LYS A 159 38.21 44.25 -60.35
C LYS A 159 36.83 43.87 -59.80
N LEU A 160 35.84 44.76 -59.97
CA LEU A 160 34.47 44.50 -59.54
C LEU A 160 33.81 43.36 -60.33
N ASP A 161 34.03 43.28 -61.63
CA ASP A 161 33.53 42.19 -62.49
C ASP A 161 34.13 40.84 -62.08
N GLY A 162 35.43 40.80 -61.77
CA GLY A 162 36.10 39.63 -61.21
C GLY A 162 35.47 39.19 -59.89
N ARG A 163 35.32 40.10 -58.92
CA ARG A 163 34.70 39.80 -57.62
C ARG A 163 33.25 39.34 -57.77
N MET A 164 32.47 39.95 -58.67
CA MET A 164 31.09 39.54 -58.93
C MET A 164 31.01 38.14 -59.54
N LYS A 165 31.96 37.74 -60.41
CA LYS A 165 32.04 36.38 -60.95
C LYS A 165 32.38 35.36 -59.87
N GLU A 166 33.33 35.67 -58.99
CA GLU A 166 33.68 34.83 -57.83
C GLU A 166 32.48 34.61 -56.91
N ILE A 167 31.81 35.68 -56.48
CA ILE A 167 30.63 35.59 -55.60
C ILE A 167 29.53 34.75 -56.26
N ASN A 168 29.28 34.93 -57.57
CA ASN A 168 28.26 34.14 -58.27
C ASN A 168 28.65 32.65 -58.37
N ALA A 169 29.93 32.33 -58.55
CA ALA A 169 30.42 30.95 -58.57
C ALA A 169 30.28 30.29 -57.18
N GLU A 170 30.68 30.98 -56.12
CA GLU A 170 30.54 30.49 -54.75
C GLU A 170 29.06 30.30 -54.37
N LEU A 171 28.18 31.24 -54.74
CA LEU A 171 26.74 31.11 -54.53
C LEU A 171 26.17 29.87 -55.22
N LYS A 172 26.65 29.52 -56.42
CA LYS A 172 26.22 28.32 -57.13
C LYS A 172 26.62 27.06 -56.35
N VAL A 173 27.86 26.98 -55.90
CA VAL A 173 28.38 25.86 -55.08
C VAL A 173 27.57 25.71 -53.79
N PHE A 174 27.28 26.81 -53.09
CA PHE A 174 26.47 26.74 -51.87
C PHE A 174 25.02 26.34 -52.13
N ASN A 175 24.40 26.79 -53.23
CA ASN A 175 23.06 26.34 -53.59
C ASN A 175 23.01 24.83 -53.86
N GLU A 176 24.01 24.28 -54.53
CA GLU A 176 24.15 22.83 -54.78
C GLU A 176 24.29 22.07 -53.45
N LYS A 177 25.23 22.48 -52.59
CA LYS A 177 25.42 21.88 -51.25
C LYS A 177 24.16 21.93 -50.37
N ILE A 178 23.45 23.06 -50.38
CA ILE A 178 22.19 23.24 -49.63
C ILE A 178 21.13 22.28 -50.14
N SER A 179 21.02 22.09 -51.47
CA SER A 179 20.08 21.14 -52.06
C SER A 179 20.42 19.71 -51.63
N GLU A 180 21.68 19.29 -51.77
CA GLU A 180 22.13 17.94 -51.40
C GLU A 180 21.87 17.62 -49.93
N VAL A 181 22.19 18.55 -49.02
CA VAL A 181 21.94 18.36 -47.58
C VAL A 181 20.44 18.29 -47.30
N LYS A 182 19.63 19.13 -47.96
CA LYS A 182 18.17 19.11 -47.80
C LYS A 182 17.57 17.79 -48.26
N ASP A 183 18.05 17.24 -49.38
CA ASP A 183 17.59 15.95 -49.91
C ASP A 183 17.95 14.81 -48.95
N LYS A 184 19.18 14.80 -48.40
CA LYS A 184 19.59 13.85 -47.35
C LYS A 184 18.70 13.94 -46.11
N ILE A 185 18.39 15.15 -45.64
CA ILE A 185 17.47 15.35 -44.50
C ILE A 185 16.07 14.79 -44.83
N MET A 186 15.57 14.98 -46.05
CA MET A 186 14.29 14.42 -46.48
C MET A 186 14.31 12.90 -46.51
N MET A 187 15.38 12.29 -47.03
CA MET A 187 15.55 10.83 -47.03
C MET A 187 15.55 10.26 -45.60
N ILE A 188 16.33 10.86 -44.69
CA ILE A 188 16.37 10.43 -43.29
C ILE A 188 15.01 10.58 -42.62
N LYS A 189 14.26 11.67 -42.90
CA LYS A 189 12.88 11.83 -42.41
C LYS A 189 11.97 10.70 -42.89
N ALA A 190 12.08 10.31 -44.16
CA ALA A 190 11.31 9.20 -44.73
C ALA A 190 11.70 7.84 -44.13
N ASP A 191 12.99 7.63 -43.83
CA ASP A 191 13.43 6.38 -43.19
C ASP A 191 13.01 6.31 -41.71
N ILE A 192 12.99 7.44 -41.00
CA ILE A 192 12.40 7.54 -39.66
C ILE A 192 10.91 7.19 -39.69
N THR A 193 10.12 7.66 -40.66
CA THR A 193 8.70 7.32 -40.75
C THR A 193 8.49 5.83 -41.04
N LYS A 194 9.24 5.24 -41.99
CA LYS A 194 9.17 3.79 -42.29
C LYS A 194 9.47 2.92 -41.06
N ILE A 195 10.50 3.28 -40.28
CA ILE A 195 10.85 2.55 -39.04
C ILE A 195 9.74 2.68 -38.00
N THR A 196 9.03 3.81 -37.99
CA THR A 196 7.93 4.04 -37.03
C THR A 196 6.69 3.22 -37.39
N GLU A 197 6.44 2.97 -38.67
CA GLU A 197 5.31 2.18 -39.16
C GLU A 197 5.51 0.66 -38.97
N LYS A 198 6.73 0.15 -39.12
CA LYS A 198 7.08 -1.28 -38.96
C LYS A 198 7.29 -1.73 -37.50
N LYS A 199 6.60 -1.13 -36.54
CA LYS A 199 6.91 -1.30 -35.12
C LYS A 199 6.49 -2.68 -34.58
N GLU A 200 7.26 -3.71 -34.90
CA GLU A 200 7.19 -5.00 -34.21
C GLU A 200 7.85 -4.86 -32.84
N LYS A 201 7.11 -5.21 -31.78
CA LYS A 201 7.70 -5.29 -30.44
C LYS A 201 8.75 -6.40 -30.44
N ASN A 202 9.92 -6.13 -29.87
CA ASN A 202 10.96 -7.12 -29.65
C ASN A 202 10.40 -8.37 -28.94
N GLU A 203 10.60 -9.54 -29.54
CA GLU A 203 10.07 -10.84 -29.07
C GLU A 203 10.38 -11.08 -27.59
N LYS A 204 11.58 -10.69 -27.16
CA LYS A 204 12.02 -10.82 -25.77
C LYS A 204 11.26 -9.91 -24.79
N ILE A 205 10.81 -8.74 -25.24
CA ILE A 205 9.95 -7.86 -24.43
C ILE A 205 8.57 -8.51 -24.30
N VAL A 206 8.02 -9.03 -25.41
CA VAL A 206 6.73 -9.74 -25.42
C VAL A 206 6.75 -10.97 -24.51
N GLU A 207 7.85 -11.72 -24.52
CA GLU A 207 8.05 -12.88 -23.65
C GLU A 207 8.04 -12.49 -22.17
N ILE A 208 8.77 -11.42 -21.79
CA ILE A 208 8.79 -10.92 -20.41
C ILE A 208 7.40 -10.39 -20.00
N GLU A 209 6.70 -9.66 -20.88
CA GLU A 209 5.31 -9.21 -20.64
C GLU A 209 4.40 -10.41 -20.36
N SER A 210 4.47 -11.46 -21.18
CA SER A 210 3.70 -12.70 -21.02
C SER A 210 4.01 -13.43 -19.70
N ILE A 211 5.29 -13.53 -19.31
CA ILE A 211 5.69 -14.11 -18.02
C ILE A 211 5.12 -13.30 -16.85
N MET A 212 5.19 -11.97 -16.92
CA MET A 212 4.63 -11.09 -15.89
C MET A 212 3.10 -11.25 -15.77
N GLU A 213 2.38 -11.40 -16.88
CA GLU A 213 0.95 -11.67 -16.87
C GLU A 213 0.62 -13.00 -16.20
N LYS A 214 1.34 -14.08 -16.55
CA LYS A 214 1.18 -15.40 -15.91
C LYS A 214 1.45 -15.34 -14.41
N LEU A 215 2.48 -14.60 -13.99
CA LEU A 215 2.79 -14.39 -12.57
C LEU A 215 1.69 -13.60 -11.84
N LYS A 216 1.12 -12.55 -12.46
CA LYS A 216 -0.01 -11.81 -11.90
C LYS A 216 -1.25 -12.70 -11.75
N ALA A 217 -1.55 -13.52 -12.75
CA ALA A 217 -2.66 -14.48 -12.68
C ALA A 217 -2.45 -15.47 -11.52
N LYS A 218 -1.26 -16.06 -11.40
CA LYS A 218 -0.92 -16.96 -10.28
C LYS A 218 -1.02 -16.28 -8.92
N LYS A 219 -0.61 -15.01 -8.80
CA LYS A 219 -0.76 -14.23 -7.56
C LYS A 219 -2.24 -14.06 -7.19
N ASN A 220 -3.10 -13.79 -8.16
CA ASN A 220 -4.54 -13.66 -7.94
C ASN A 220 -5.18 -14.99 -7.52
N GLU A 221 -4.77 -16.11 -8.13
CA GLU A 221 -5.23 -17.44 -7.72
C GLU A 221 -4.88 -17.77 -6.26
N ILE A 222 -3.64 -17.46 -5.83
CA ILE A 222 -3.21 -17.65 -4.44
C ILE A 222 -4.00 -16.73 -3.51
N TRP A 223 -4.28 -15.50 -3.92
CA TRP A 223 -5.09 -14.57 -3.13
C TRP A 223 -6.52 -15.09 -2.91
N GLU A 224 -7.17 -15.64 -3.93
CA GLU A 224 -8.49 -16.27 -3.81
C GLU A 224 -8.46 -17.49 -2.87
N LYS A 225 -7.43 -18.35 -2.98
CA LYS A 225 -7.24 -19.48 -2.04
C LYS A 225 -7.08 -18.99 -0.61
N LYS A 226 -6.26 -17.97 -0.37
CA LYS A 226 -6.08 -17.34 0.94
C LYS A 226 -7.38 -16.78 1.50
N LYS A 227 -8.19 -16.14 0.66
CA LYS A 227 -9.49 -15.59 1.05
C LYS A 227 -10.43 -16.67 1.57
N LYS A 228 -10.49 -17.83 0.91
CA LYS A 228 -11.29 -18.98 1.37
C LYS A 228 -10.85 -19.50 2.73
N VAL A 229 -9.53 -19.68 2.93
CA VAL A 229 -8.98 -20.13 4.22
C VAL A 229 -9.26 -19.13 5.35
N ILE A 230 -9.23 -17.82 5.07
CA ILE A 230 -9.60 -16.78 6.04
C ILE A 230 -11.07 -16.91 6.45
N GLU A 231 -11.97 -17.16 5.50
CA GLU A 231 -13.40 -17.33 5.79
C GLU A 231 -13.66 -18.61 6.60
N GLU A 232 -13.04 -19.74 6.23
CA GLU A 232 -13.12 -21.01 6.99
C GLU A 232 -12.64 -20.83 8.43
N LYS A 233 -11.50 -20.14 8.60
CA LYS A 233 -10.98 -19.79 9.92
C LYS A 233 -11.98 -18.96 10.71
N LYS A 234 -12.61 -17.95 10.10
CA LYS A 234 -13.58 -17.08 10.76
C LYS A 234 -14.80 -17.86 11.24
N VAL A 235 -15.32 -18.79 10.42
CA VAL A 235 -16.43 -19.67 10.81
C VAL A 235 -16.04 -20.55 12.00
N LYS A 236 -14.82 -21.10 12.03
CA LYS A 236 -14.31 -21.86 13.19
C LYS A 236 -14.19 -20.99 14.45
N GLU A 237 -13.70 -19.76 14.31
CA GLU A 237 -13.60 -18.80 15.41
C GLU A 237 -14.98 -18.46 15.98
N GLU A 238 -15.97 -18.17 15.14
CA GLU A 238 -17.35 -17.90 15.56
C GLU A 238 -17.99 -19.09 16.30
N LYS A 239 -17.80 -20.32 15.80
CA LYS A 239 -18.28 -21.54 16.47
C LYS A 239 -17.65 -21.70 17.85
N TYR A 240 -16.35 -21.47 17.97
CA TYR A 240 -15.65 -21.57 19.25
C TYR A 240 -16.12 -20.52 20.27
N PHE A 241 -16.37 -19.28 19.84
CA PHE A 241 -16.89 -18.25 20.73
C PHE A 241 -18.29 -18.59 21.24
N LYS A 242 -19.19 -19.08 20.38
CA LYS A 242 -20.52 -19.56 20.80
C LYS A 242 -20.43 -20.69 21.83
N TYR A 243 -19.61 -21.70 21.56
CA TYR A 243 -19.35 -22.79 22.51
C TYR A 243 -18.85 -22.27 23.86
N LYS A 244 -17.88 -21.35 23.84
CA LYS A 244 -17.30 -20.78 25.07
C LYS A 244 -18.35 -20.02 25.89
N ASP A 245 -19.21 -19.27 25.24
CA ASP A 245 -20.28 -18.52 25.91
C ASP A 245 -21.33 -19.47 26.53
N GLU A 246 -21.70 -20.54 25.82
CA GLU A 246 -22.63 -21.55 26.33
C GLU A 246 -22.02 -22.36 27.48
N LEU A 247 -20.75 -22.75 27.38
CA LEU A 247 -20.02 -23.41 28.46
C LEU A 247 -19.99 -22.54 29.72
N ASN A 248 -19.73 -21.24 29.58
CA ASN A 248 -19.73 -20.30 30.71
C ASN A 248 -21.12 -20.19 31.35
N LYS A 249 -22.20 -20.18 30.56
CA LYS A 249 -23.58 -20.20 31.09
C LYS A 249 -23.85 -21.48 31.88
N GLN A 250 -23.47 -22.65 31.34
CA GLN A 250 -23.65 -23.92 32.04
C GLN A 250 -22.83 -24.00 33.33
N LEU A 251 -21.56 -23.55 33.31
CA LEU A 251 -20.72 -23.50 34.50
C LEU A 251 -21.28 -22.57 35.58
N LYS A 252 -21.92 -21.47 35.19
CA LYS A 252 -22.60 -20.58 36.14
C LYS A 252 -23.78 -21.30 36.80
N VAL A 253 -24.62 -21.97 36.01
CA VAL A 253 -25.75 -22.75 36.54
C VAL A 253 -25.27 -23.88 37.47
N GLU A 254 -24.18 -24.58 37.14
CA GLU A 254 -23.59 -25.59 38.01
C GLU A 254 -23.08 -25.02 39.35
N LYS A 255 -22.44 -23.84 39.32
CA LYS A 255 -22.03 -23.13 40.54
C LYS A 255 -23.25 -22.77 41.40
N ASP A 256 -24.27 -22.17 40.78
CA ASP A 256 -25.50 -21.78 41.46
C ASP A 256 -26.20 -23.01 42.10
N LYS A 257 -26.30 -24.14 41.37
CA LYS A 257 -26.81 -25.42 41.91
C LYS A 257 -25.99 -25.93 43.08
N LYS A 258 -24.65 -25.85 43.01
CA LYS A 258 -23.76 -26.28 44.09
C LYS A 258 -23.95 -25.43 45.34
N GLU A 259 -24.10 -24.12 45.18
CA GLU A 259 -24.38 -23.20 46.29
C GLU A 259 -25.73 -23.51 46.95
N ILE A 260 -26.78 -23.77 46.17
CA ILE A 260 -28.08 -24.16 46.72
C ILE A 260 -28.00 -25.51 47.46
N ARG A 261 -27.29 -26.51 46.90
CA ARG A 261 -27.08 -27.81 47.57
C ARG A 261 -26.32 -27.69 48.89
N ASN A 262 -25.40 -26.72 49.01
CA ASN A 262 -24.70 -26.47 50.27
C ASN A 262 -25.66 -25.86 51.30
N LYS A 263 -26.47 -24.87 50.92
CA LYS A 263 -27.50 -24.30 51.80
C LYS A 263 -28.51 -25.34 52.29
N MET A 264 -28.93 -26.24 51.39
CA MET A 264 -29.81 -27.36 51.78
C MET A 264 -29.16 -28.27 52.82
N ARG A 265 -27.87 -28.60 52.66
CA ARG A 265 -27.12 -29.39 53.66
C ARG A 265 -27.01 -28.68 55.00
N GLU A 266 -26.77 -27.36 55.00
CA GLU A 266 -26.76 -26.56 56.23
C GLU A 266 -28.13 -26.62 56.95
N PHE A 267 -29.24 -26.53 56.21
CA PHE A 267 -30.58 -26.69 56.79
C PHE A 267 -30.85 -28.11 57.28
N GLU A 268 -30.35 -29.14 56.59
CA GLU A 268 -30.45 -30.54 57.03
C GLU A 268 -29.64 -30.81 58.31
N GLU A 269 -28.45 -30.21 58.45
CA GLU A 269 -27.64 -30.27 59.68
C GLU A 269 -28.30 -29.52 60.85
N GLN A 270 -28.94 -28.38 60.58
CA GLN A 270 -29.73 -27.69 61.60
C GLN A 270 -30.92 -28.54 62.05
N LYS A 271 -31.60 -29.18 61.09
CA LYS A 271 -32.70 -30.09 61.37
C LYS A 271 -32.23 -31.31 62.18
N SER A 272 -31.08 -31.90 61.85
CA SER A 272 -30.58 -33.07 62.57
C SER A 272 -30.25 -32.73 64.03
N LYS A 273 -29.68 -31.55 64.30
CA LYS A 273 -29.44 -31.07 65.68
C LYS A 273 -30.74 -30.94 66.48
N ILE A 274 -31.78 -30.34 65.89
CA ILE A 274 -33.09 -30.19 66.55
C ILE A 274 -33.72 -31.58 66.81
N VAL A 275 -33.60 -32.52 65.87
CA VAL A 275 -34.09 -33.90 66.05
C VAL A 275 -33.30 -34.64 67.14
N GLU A 276 -31.98 -34.41 67.24
CA GLU A 276 -31.17 -34.95 68.34
C GLU A 276 -31.59 -34.38 69.70
N GLU A 277 -31.88 -33.08 69.77
CA GLU A 277 -32.43 -32.44 70.99
C GLU A 277 -33.80 -33.02 71.35
N GLN A 278 -34.69 -33.19 70.37
CA GLN A 278 -35.99 -33.83 70.57
C GLN A 278 -35.86 -35.27 71.09
N ASN A 279 -34.89 -36.04 70.58
CA ASN A 279 -34.67 -37.42 71.02
C ASN A 279 -34.08 -37.52 72.44
N ARG A 280 -33.41 -36.48 72.94
CA ARG A 280 -32.93 -36.41 74.34
C ARG A 280 -34.08 -36.18 75.32
N ASP A 281 -35.11 -35.45 74.90
CA ASP A 281 -36.32 -35.16 75.68
C ASP A 281 -37.32 -36.35 75.65
N ASN A 282 -36.84 -37.57 75.91
CA ASN A 282 -37.63 -38.79 75.78
C ASN A 282 -38.42 -39.14 77.06
N ILE A 283 -39.70 -38.77 77.09
CA ILE A 283 -40.63 -39.09 78.17
C ILE A 283 -40.76 -40.61 78.43
N LYS A 284 -40.55 -41.46 77.42
CA LYS A 284 -40.63 -42.93 77.57
C LYS A 284 -39.55 -43.52 78.46
N LYS A 285 -38.49 -42.76 78.78
CA LYS A 285 -37.49 -43.16 79.77
C LYS A 285 -38.12 -43.34 81.15
N TYR A 286 -39.05 -42.48 81.52
CA TYR A 286 -39.79 -42.57 82.78
C TYR A 286 -40.68 -43.82 82.81
N ASP A 287 -41.29 -44.19 81.69
CA ASP A 287 -42.11 -45.41 81.59
C ASP A 287 -41.29 -46.68 81.76
N ARG A 288 -40.09 -46.75 81.16
CA ARG A 288 -39.19 -47.89 81.35
C ARG A 288 -38.73 -48.06 82.79
N ILE A 289 -38.48 -46.95 83.50
CA ILE A 289 -38.12 -46.96 84.92
C ILE A 289 -39.31 -47.44 85.77
N ILE A 290 -40.51 -46.96 85.47
CA ILE A 290 -41.75 -47.42 86.14
C ILE A 290 -41.96 -48.92 85.91
N GLU A 291 -41.88 -49.40 84.67
CA GLU A 291 -42.04 -50.82 84.32
C GLU A 291 -40.98 -51.70 85.00
N SER A 292 -39.73 -51.23 85.03
CA SER A 292 -38.62 -51.95 85.67
C SER A 292 -38.80 -52.02 87.19
N LEU A 293 -39.18 -50.93 87.85
CA LEU A 293 -39.50 -50.90 89.27
C LEU A 293 -40.70 -51.79 89.62
N LEU A 294 -41.74 -51.79 88.78
CA LEU A 294 -42.92 -52.65 88.95
C LEU A 294 -42.60 -54.14 88.72
N SER A 295 -41.66 -54.46 87.82
CA SER A 295 -41.21 -55.84 87.61
C SER A 295 -40.46 -56.41 88.81
N ILE A 296 -39.67 -55.58 89.50
CA ILE A 296 -38.93 -55.94 90.72
C ILE A 296 -39.86 -56.11 91.91
N LYS A 297 -40.92 -55.29 91.99
CA LYS A 297 -42.01 -55.50 92.96
C LYS A 297 -42.67 -56.88 92.80
N LYS A 298 -42.83 -57.36 91.56
CA LYS A 298 -43.42 -58.68 91.26
C LYS A 298 -42.48 -59.84 91.59
N SER A 299 -41.17 -59.68 91.44
CA SER A 299 -40.18 -60.73 91.74
C SER A 299 -39.86 -60.89 93.22
N LYS A 300 -40.24 -59.92 94.08
CA LYS A 300 -39.99 -59.89 95.55
C LYS A 300 -38.51 -59.95 95.97
N GLU A 301 -37.58 -59.94 95.02
CA GLU A 301 -36.13 -59.84 95.25
C GLU A 301 -35.66 -58.44 94.85
N LEU A 302 -35.00 -57.74 95.78
CA LEU A 302 -34.52 -56.38 95.56
C LEU A 302 -33.16 -56.40 94.83
N MET A 303 -33.18 -56.91 93.59
CA MET A 303 -32.02 -56.91 92.69
C MET A 303 -32.21 -55.84 91.62
N LEU A 304 -31.71 -54.64 91.90
CA LEU A 304 -31.74 -53.53 90.94
C LEU A 304 -30.58 -53.67 89.96
N GLY A 305 -30.88 -53.78 88.67
CA GLY A 305 -29.85 -53.73 87.63
C GLY A 305 -29.14 -52.38 87.63
N ILE A 306 -27.83 -52.37 87.39
CA ILE A 306 -26.99 -51.16 87.38
C ILE A 306 -27.58 -50.05 86.49
N ASN A 307 -28.16 -50.43 85.34
CA ASN A 307 -28.80 -49.48 84.42
C ASN A 307 -30.01 -48.76 85.02
N LEU A 308 -30.82 -49.46 85.83
CA LEU A 308 -31.98 -48.86 86.50
C LEU A 308 -31.55 -47.87 87.59
N ILE A 309 -30.47 -48.17 88.31
CA ILE A 309 -29.90 -47.28 89.33
C ILE A 309 -29.38 -45.99 88.68
N VAL A 310 -28.67 -46.11 87.55
CA VAL A 310 -28.20 -44.95 86.77
C VAL A 310 -29.38 -44.13 86.26
N ASP A 311 -30.39 -44.77 85.68
CA ASP A 311 -31.59 -44.11 85.17
C ASP A 311 -32.40 -43.38 86.25
N MET A 312 -32.48 -43.94 87.47
CA MET A 312 -33.14 -43.30 88.61
C MET A 312 -32.36 -42.10 89.14
N ASN A 313 -31.03 -42.22 89.24
CA ASN A 313 -30.16 -41.12 89.66
C ASN A 313 -30.19 -39.95 88.65
N GLU A 314 -30.21 -40.23 87.34
CA GLU A 314 -30.29 -39.21 86.30
C GLU A 314 -31.60 -38.39 86.35
N ILE A 315 -32.67 -38.95 86.92
CA ILE A 315 -33.97 -38.30 87.14
C ILE A 315 -34.06 -37.72 88.58
N GLY A 316 -33.00 -37.87 89.36
CA GLY A 316 -32.90 -37.38 90.74
C GLY A 316 -33.83 -38.11 91.71
N VAL A 317 -34.16 -39.38 91.45
CA VAL A 317 -34.95 -40.24 92.34
C VAL A 317 -34.00 -41.18 93.07
N GLU A 318 -33.99 -41.12 94.41
CA GLU A 318 -33.14 -41.97 95.23
C GLU A 318 -33.48 -43.46 95.09
N VAL A 319 -32.46 -44.30 95.19
CA VAL A 319 -32.55 -45.76 95.07
C VAL A 319 -33.35 -46.33 96.25
N PRO A 320 -34.41 -47.13 96.03
CA PRO A 320 -35.22 -47.68 97.11
C PRO A 320 -34.40 -48.64 97.97
N SER A 321 -34.47 -48.46 99.29
CA SER A 321 -33.72 -49.25 100.28
C SER A 321 -34.48 -50.49 100.74
N SER A 322 -35.78 -50.57 100.44
CA SER A 322 -36.66 -51.68 100.81
C SER A 322 -37.73 -51.94 99.74
N ALA A 323 -38.30 -53.14 99.72
CA ALA A 323 -39.31 -53.53 98.73
C ALA A 323 -40.62 -52.74 98.88
N ASP A 324 -40.90 -52.24 100.08
CA ASP A 324 -42.09 -51.43 100.39
C ASP A 324 -41.93 -49.97 99.90
N GLU A 325 -40.69 -49.47 99.79
CA GLU A 325 -40.40 -48.12 99.25
C GLU A 325 -40.58 -48.01 97.73
N ILE A 326 -40.61 -49.14 97.01
CA ILE A 326 -40.73 -49.18 95.55
C ILE A 326 -42.02 -48.48 95.10
N GLU A 327 -43.12 -48.61 95.85
CA GLU A 327 -44.41 -48.01 95.50
C GLU A 327 -44.39 -46.48 95.61
N ASN A 328 -43.77 -45.95 96.67
CA ASN A 328 -43.60 -44.51 96.84
C ASN A 328 -42.65 -43.92 95.78
N LYS A 329 -41.58 -44.64 95.42
CA LYS A 329 -40.66 -44.21 94.36
C LYS A 329 -41.28 -44.30 92.97
N VAL A 330 -42.15 -45.26 92.70
CA VAL A 330 -42.96 -45.29 91.47
C VAL A 330 -43.88 -44.07 91.40
N GLU A 331 -44.49 -43.65 92.50
CA GLU A 331 -45.32 -42.44 92.56
C GLU A 331 -44.49 -41.16 92.35
N GLU A 332 -43.29 -41.09 92.94
CA GLU A 332 -42.32 -39.99 92.73
C GLU A 332 -41.88 -39.88 91.26
N VAL A 333 -41.60 -41.02 90.61
CA VAL A 333 -41.26 -41.08 89.18
C VAL A 333 -42.46 -40.67 88.31
N LYS A 334 -43.70 -41.00 88.69
CA LYS A 334 -44.91 -40.54 87.97
C LYS A 334 -45.10 -39.03 88.07
N ILE A 335 -44.87 -38.41 89.24
CA ILE A 335 -44.99 -36.96 89.40
C ILE A 335 -43.93 -36.25 88.56
N LYS A 336 -42.66 -36.68 88.65
CA LYS A 336 -41.57 -36.14 87.82
C LYS A 336 -41.81 -36.37 86.33
N LYS A 337 -42.46 -37.48 85.95
CA LYS A 337 -42.92 -37.73 84.56
C LYS A 337 -43.94 -36.69 84.09
N ILE A 338 -44.90 -36.30 84.93
CA ILE A 338 -45.91 -35.29 84.59
C ILE A 338 -45.25 -33.91 84.42
N GLU A 339 -44.43 -33.50 85.38
CA GLU A 339 -43.71 -32.21 85.33
C GLU A 339 -42.73 -32.11 84.15
N PHE A 340 -42.01 -33.20 83.85
CA PHE A 340 -41.15 -33.29 82.68
C PHE A 340 -41.99 -33.29 81.39
N GLY A 341 -43.12 -34.00 81.38
CA GLY A 341 -44.02 -34.08 80.22
C GLY A 341 -44.63 -32.73 79.82
N GLU A 342 -44.96 -31.85 80.77
CA GLU A 342 -45.44 -30.49 80.46
C GLU A 342 -44.33 -29.60 79.87
N LYS A 343 -43.11 -29.68 80.42
CA LYS A 343 -41.94 -28.95 79.89
C LYS A 343 -41.53 -29.45 78.51
N VAL A 344 -41.58 -30.77 78.29
CA VAL A 344 -41.28 -31.39 77.01
C VAL A 344 -42.34 -31.05 75.97
N LYS A 345 -43.65 -31.08 76.29
CA LYS A 345 -44.70 -30.67 75.32
C LYS A 345 -44.50 -29.26 74.76
N SER A 346 -44.19 -28.30 75.63
CA SER A 346 -43.91 -26.91 75.20
C SER A 346 -42.67 -26.82 74.28
N ARG A 347 -41.66 -27.66 74.51
CA ARG A 347 -40.47 -27.74 73.65
C ARG A 347 -40.72 -28.53 72.37
N GLU A 348 -41.50 -29.60 72.42
CA GLU A 348 -41.89 -30.43 71.27
C GLU A 348 -42.67 -29.61 70.25
N ASP A 349 -43.58 -28.73 70.68
CA ASP A 349 -44.30 -27.83 69.77
C ASP A 349 -43.36 -26.80 69.10
N ASN A 350 -42.35 -26.32 69.82
CA ASN A 350 -41.31 -25.45 69.29
C ASN A 350 -40.40 -26.19 68.30
N TYR A 351 -39.92 -27.39 68.66
CA TYR A 351 -39.12 -28.26 67.80
C TYR A 351 -39.87 -28.62 66.52
N ARG A 352 -41.16 -28.97 66.62
CA ARG A 352 -42.02 -29.24 65.48
C ARG A 352 -42.15 -28.03 64.57
N SER A 353 -42.41 -26.85 65.14
CA SER A 353 -42.53 -25.60 64.38
C SER A 353 -41.22 -25.22 63.66
N GLU A 354 -40.07 -25.44 64.29
CA GLU A 354 -38.76 -25.18 63.68
C GLU A 354 -38.41 -26.20 62.59
N ILE A 355 -38.71 -27.48 62.82
CA ILE A 355 -38.55 -28.53 61.79
C ILE A 355 -39.44 -28.24 60.58
N GLU A 356 -40.70 -27.84 60.77
CA GLU A 356 -41.62 -27.49 59.68
C GLU A 356 -41.12 -26.26 58.90
N LYS A 357 -40.53 -25.26 59.57
CA LYS A 357 -39.89 -24.11 58.91
C LYS A 357 -38.67 -24.54 58.09
N LEU A 358 -37.79 -25.37 58.64
CA LEU A 358 -36.62 -25.88 57.92
C LEU A 358 -37.02 -26.75 56.72
N ASP A 359 -38.04 -27.60 56.86
CA ASP A 359 -38.60 -28.38 55.76
C ASP A 359 -39.23 -27.50 54.67
N GLY A 360 -39.88 -26.40 55.06
CA GLY A 360 -40.34 -25.36 54.15
C GLY A 360 -39.20 -24.70 53.37
N MET A 361 -38.11 -24.34 54.06
CA MET A 361 -36.92 -23.75 53.44
C MET A 361 -36.23 -24.74 52.48
N ILE A 362 -36.00 -25.98 52.89
CA ILE A 362 -35.43 -27.05 52.05
C ILE A 362 -36.30 -27.29 50.82
N SER A 363 -37.63 -27.34 50.99
CA SER A 363 -38.57 -27.53 49.87
C SER A 363 -38.55 -26.36 48.89
N SER A 364 -38.40 -25.12 49.38
CA SER A 364 -38.27 -23.94 48.51
C SER A 364 -36.98 -23.94 47.71
N GLU A 365 -35.86 -24.36 48.32
CA GLU A 365 -34.57 -24.49 47.64
C GLU A 365 -34.55 -25.68 46.65
N LYS A 366 -35.22 -26.80 46.96
CA LYS A 366 -35.45 -27.91 46.01
C LYS A 366 -36.19 -27.44 44.75
N LYS A 367 -37.27 -26.66 44.92
CA LYS A 367 -38.00 -26.06 43.77
C LYS A 367 -37.14 -25.09 42.96
N LYS A 368 -36.19 -24.39 43.59
CA LYS A 368 -35.21 -23.56 42.86
C LYS A 368 -34.25 -24.41 42.03
N ILE A 369 -33.81 -25.56 42.52
CA ILE A 369 -32.98 -26.50 41.74
C ILE A 369 -33.78 -27.10 40.57
N GLU A 370 -35.03 -27.51 40.81
CA GLU A 370 -35.89 -28.12 39.78
C GLU A 370 -36.27 -27.15 38.66
N SER A 371 -36.37 -25.85 38.96
CA SER A 371 -36.64 -24.81 37.95
C SER A 371 -35.39 -24.35 37.19
N MET A 372 -34.19 -24.78 37.59
CA MET A 372 -32.95 -24.48 36.87
C MET A 372 -32.75 -25.40 35.66
N PRO A 373 -32.19 -24.89 34.54
CA PRO A 373 -31.99 -25.69 33.34
C PRO A 373 -31.04 -26.86 33.61
N VAL A 374 -31.30 -27.99 32.95
CA VAL A 374 -30.41 -29.16 32.99
C VAL A 374 -29.09 -28.80 32.31
N THR A 375 -27.99 -29.16 32.97
CA THR A 375 -26.62 -28.83 32.57
C THR A 375 -25.95 -30.11 32.13
N ASP A 376 -25.62 -30.22 30.84
CA ASP A 376 -24.84 -31.35 30.31
C ASP A 376 -23.61 -30.85 29.55
N ILE A 377 -22.51 -30.73 30.30
CA ILE A 377 -21.23 -30.24 29.81
C ILE A 377 -20.56 -31.28 28.87
N LYS A 378 -20.97 -32.55 28.90
CA LYS A 378 -20.42 -33.59 28.03
C LYS A 378 -21.08 -33.54 26.65
N LEU A 379 -22.40 -33.42 26.58
CA LEU A 379 -23.12 -33.24 25.32
C LEU A 379 -22.70 -31.96 24.59
N LEU A 380 -22.48 -30.86 25.32
CA LEU A 380 -22.04 -29.59 24.72
C LEU A 380 -20.68 -29.70 24.00
N LYS A 381 -19.79 -30.61 24.43
CA LYS A 381 -18.50 -30.86 23.77
C LYS A 381 -18.66 -31.62 22.47
N GLU A 382 -19.60 -32.56 22.42
CA GLU A 382 -19.90 -33.38 21.25
C GLU A 382 -20.64 -32.56 20.18
N GLU A 383 -21.62 -31.75 20.58
CA GLU A 383 -22.40 -30.88 19.68
C GLU A 383 -21.54 -29.87 18.91
N TYR A 384 -20.51 -29.32 19.55
CA TYR A 384 -19.61 -28.36 18.93
C TYR A 384 -18.39 -29.00 18.26
N GLY A 385 -18.24 -30.34 18.34
CA GLY A 385 -17.19 -31.08 17.65
C GLY A 385 -15.76 -30.67 18.02
N ILE A 386 -15.55 -30.14 19.23
CA ILE A 386 -14.24 -29.66 19.68
C ILE A 386 -13.46 -30.84 20.23
N LYS A 387 -12.67 -31.50 19.37
CA LYS A 387 -11.56 -32.34 19.82
C LYS A 387 -10.46 -31.42 20.32
N MET A 388 -10.29 -31.35 21.64
CA MET A 388 -9.07 -30.82 22.23
C MET A 388 -7.99 -31.90 22.05
N GLU A 389 -7.06 -31.67 21.13
CA GLU A 389 -5.74 -32.31 21.21
C GLU A 389 -4.88 -31.57 22.23
#